data_AF-A0A2V9YW15-F1
#
_entry.id   AF-A0A2V9YW15-F1
#
_cell.length_a   1.000
_cell.length_b   1.000
_cell.length_c   1.000
_cell.angle_alpha   90.00
_cell.angle_beta   90.00
_cell.angle_gamma   90.00
#
_symmetry.space_group_name_H-M   'P 1'
#
loop_
_entity.id
_entity.type
_entity.pdbx_description
1 polymer ?
#
loop_
_entity_poly.entity_id
_entity_poly.type
_entity_poly.pdbx_seq_one_letter_code
_entity_poly.pdbx_strand_id
1 'polypeptide(L)'
;MKILCAITAEAKTNVTSQPFGKLPDGTPIEIYTLNDGRVEARIMTYGGTVVSLRVPDRKGQAADVVLGFDNLDGYVANNNNKGTAFFGALIGRYANRIAHATFALDGKKYEVPKNDGDHSLHGGTHGFNNVVWKAKTIANGIELTYLSKDGEAGYPGNLTTVVRYTL
;
A
#
# COMPACT_ATOMS: atom_id res chain seq x y z
N MET A 1 -39.72 22.53 -24.94
CA MET A 1 -38.65 22.58 -23.93
C MET A 1 -38.54 21.20 -23.30
N LYS A 2 -37.60 20.35 -23.74
CA LYS A 2 -37.39 19.00 -23.18
C LYS A 2 -36.36 19.12 -22.06
N ILE A 3 -36.80 18.94 -20.82
CA ILE A 3 -35.92 18.82 -19.66
C ILE A 3 -35.38 17.38 -19.68
N LEU A 4 -34.11 17.23 -20.05
CA LEU A 4 -33.39 15.97 -19.92
C LEU A 4 -32.95 15.86 -18.46
N CYS A 5 -33.67 15.05 -17.67
CA CYS A 5 -33.24 14.70 -16.32
C CYS A 5 -32.08 13.70 -16.46
N ALA A 6 -30.85 14.19 -16.29
CA ALA A 6 -29.69 13.32 -16.17
C ALA A 6 -29.73 12.67 -14.79
N ILE A 7 -30.23 11.43 -14.74
CA ILE A 7 -30.06 10.57 -13.57
C ILE A 7 -28.58 10.17 -13.57
N THR A 8 -27.75 10.86 -12.79
CA THR A 8 -26.43 10.33 -12.45
C THR A 8 -26.67 9.14 -11.53
N ALA A 9 -26.70 7.94 -12.09
CA ALA A 9 -26.44 6.75 -11.28
C ALA A 9 -25.02 6.93 -10.74
N GLU A 10 -24.86 7.07 -9.42
CA GLU A 10 -23.57 6.84 -8.78
C GLU A 10 -23.19 5.39 -9.13
N ALA A 11 -22.20 5.25 -10.02
CA ALA A 11 -21.72 3.93 -10.40
C ALA A 11 -21.12 3.29 -9.15
N LYS A 12 -21.75 2.22 -8.66
CA LYS A 12 -21.24 1.43 -7.54
C LYS A 12 -19.95 0.76 -7.98
N THR A 13 -18.85 1.01 -7.27
CA THR A 13 -17.56 0.37 -7.54
C THR A 13 -17.67 -1.15 -7.40
N ASN A 14 -17.30 -1.84 -8.47
CA ASN A 14 -17.14 -3.28 -8.47
C ASN A 14 -15.80 -3.64 -7.83
N VAL A 15 -15.80 -4.60 -6.91
CA VAL A 15 -14.60 -5.07 -6.22
C VAL A 15 -14.44 -6.56 -6.45
N THR A 16 -13.32 -6.95 -7.06
CA THR A 16 -12.95 -8.36 -7.27
C THR A 16 -11.57 -8.64 -6.67
N SER A 17 -11.26 -9.90 -6.41
CA SER A 17 -9.93 -10.32 -5.97
C SER A 17 -9.48 -11.61 -6.67
N GLN A 18 -8.16 -11.78 -6.76
CA GLN A 18 -7.53 -12.98 -7.30
C GLN A 18 -6.15 -13.21 -6.66
N PRO A 19 -5.61 -14.45 -6.69
CA PRO A 19 -4.22 -14.69 -6.32
C PRO A 19 -3.26 -13.87 -7.18
N PHE A 20 -2.20 -13.32 -6.57
CA PHE A 20 -1.16 -12.57 -7.27
C PHE A 20 0.23 -13.22 -7.16
N GLY A 21 0.40 -14.15 -6.23
CA GLY A 21 1.63 -14.92 -6.07
C GLY A 21 1.78 -15.45 -4.65
N LYS A 22 3.00 -15.89 -4.32
CA LYS A 22 3.39 -16.26 -2.96
C LYS A 22 4.74 -15.63 -2.64
N LEU A 23 4.94 -15.19 -1.41
CA LEU A 23 6.25 -14.82 -0.90
C LEU A 23 7.17 -16.06 -0.83
N PRO A 24 8.50 -15.88 -0.69
CA PRO A 24 9.45 -16.99 -0.60
C PRO A 24 9.17 -17.98 0.54
N ASP A 25 8.52 -17.53 1.62
CA ASP A 25 8.09 -18.37 2.74
C ASP A 25 6.77 -19.13 2.48
N GLY A 26 6.18 -18.96 1.29
CA GLY A 26 4.93 -19.57 0.88
C GLY A 26 3.67 -18.75 1.21
N THR A 27 3.80 -17.60 1.88
CA THR A 27 2.65 -16.75 2.24
C THR A 27 1.91 -16.28 0.98
N PRO A 28 0.60 -16.56 0.85
CA PRO A 28 -0.16 -16.17 -0.33
C PRO A 28 -0.42 -14.66 -0.36
N ILE A 29 -0.29 -14.07 -1.55
CA ILE A 29 -0.61 -12.68 -1.81
C ILE A 29 -1.81 -12.60 -2.75
N GLU A 30 -2.76 -11.73 -2.42
CA GLU A 30 -3.92 -11.42 -3.24
C GLU A 30 -3.77 -10.04 -3.86
N ILE A 31 -4.43 -9.82 -4.99
CA ILE A 31 -4.63 -8.50 -5.59
C ILE A 31 -6.12 -8.24 -5.75
N TYR A 32 -6.54 -7.05 -5.35
CA TYR A 32 -7.91 -6.57 -5.41
C TYR A 32 -8.02 -5.55 -6.53
N THR A 33 -9.06 -5.64 -7.34
CA THR A 33 -9.39 -4.67 -8.39
C THR A 33 -10.64 -3.91 -8.00
N LEU A 34 -10.54 -2.59 -7.94
CA LEU A 34 -11.64 -1.65 -7.75
C LEU A 34 -11.92 -0.98 -9.10
N ASN A 35 -13.15 -1.04 -9.58
CA ASN A 35 -13.53 -0.51 -10.89
C ASN A 35 -14.91 0.16 -10.83
N ASP A 36 -14.97 1.46 -11.10
CA ASP A 36 -16.22 2.26 -11.13
C ASP A 36 -16.80 2.42 -12.56
N GLY A 37 -16.21 1.74 -13.54
CA GLY A 37 -16.52 1.84 -14.97
C GLY A 37 -15.71 2.89 -15.73
N ARG A 38 -14.96 3.75 -15.04
CA ARG A 38 -14.06 4.76 -15.64
C ARG A 38 -12.62 4.61 -15.20
N VAL A 39 -12.39 4.44 -13.91
CA VAL A 39 -11.09 4.25 -13.28
C VAL A 39 -11.00 2.82 -12.80
N GLU A 40 -9.80 2.25 -12.90
CA GLU A 40 -9.50 0.94 -12.32
C GLU A 40 -8.25 1.07 -11.44
N ALA A 41 -8.36 0.66 -10.18
CA ALA A 41 -7.23 0.58 -9.25
C ALA A 41 -7.00 -0.87 -8.85
N ARG A 42 -5.74 -1.32 -8.88
CA ARG A 42 -5.35 -2.65 -8.42
C ARG A 42 -4.43 -2.53 -7.21
N ILE A 43 -4.83 -3.12 -6.08
CA ILE A 43 -4.11 -3.05 -4.80
C ILE A 43 -3.77 -4.46 -4.34
N MET A 44 -2.50 -4.76 -4.08
CA MET A 44 -2.08 -6.05 -3.54
C MET A 44 -1.94 -6.04 -2.01
N THR A 45 -2.09 -7.20 -1.38
CA THR A 45 -2.01 -7.32 0.09
C THR A 45 -0.59 -7.18 0.63
N TYR A 46 0.44 -7.50 -0.17
CA TYR A 46 1.83 -7.24 0.18
C TYR A 46 2.13 -5.74 0.09
N GLY A 47 2.55 -5.13 1.19
CA GLY A 47 2.82 -3.70 1.27
C GLY A 47 1.58 -2.79 1.13
N GLY A 48 0.37 -3.36 0.98
CA GLY A 48 -0.82 -2.60 0.61
C GLY A 48 -0.63 -1.82 -0.69
N THR A 49 0.18 -2.36 -1.60
CA THR A 49 0.73 -1.60 -2.72
C THR A 49 -0.30 -1.37 -3.81
N VAL A 50 -0.40 -0.12 -4.28
CA VAL A 50 -1.10 0.22 -5.53
C VAL A 50 -0.24 -0.25 -6.70
N VAL A 51 -0.66 -1.34 -7.34
CA VAL A 51 0.05 -2.00 -8.44
C VAL A 51 -0.27 -1.37 -9.80
N SER A 52 -1.50 -0.89 -9.97
CA SER A 52 -1.96 -0.28 -11.22
C SER A 52 -3.06 0.76 -10.92
N LEU A 53 -3.07 1.85 -11.68
CA LEU A 53 -4.12 2.86 -11.65
C LEU A 53 -4.40 3.30 -13.08
N ARG A 54 -5.46 2.74 -13.68
CA ARG A 54 -5.86 3.05 -15.05
C ARG A 54 -6.86 4.19 -15.05
N VAL A 55 -6.51 5.30 -15.71
CA VAL A 55 -7.36 6.50 -15.79
C VAL A 55 -7.51 6.96 -17.24
N PRO A 56 -8.70 7.44 -17.66
CA PRO A 56 -8.93 7.92 -19.02
C PRO A 56 -8.27 9.28 -19.25
N ASP A 57 -7.65 9.46 -20.42
CA ASP A 57 -7.19 10.76 -20.90
C ASP A 57 -8.35 11.63 -21.41
N ARG A 58 -8.03 12.81 -21.97
CA ARG A 58 -9.04 13.72 -22.56
C ARG A 58 -9.84 13.14 -23.73
N LYS A 59 -9.40 12.02 -24.32
CA LYS A 59 -10.09 11.29 -25.39
C LYS A 59 -10.83 10.05 -24.85
N GLY A 60 -10.82 9.83 -23.54
CA GLY A 60 -11.42 8.65 -22.90
C GLY A 60 -10.54 7.40 -22.96
N GLN A 61 -9.28 7.50 -23.40
CA GLN A 61 -8.39 6.35 -23.51
C GLN A 61 -7.70 6.10 -22.17
N ALA A 62 -7.92 4.93 -21.58
CA ALA A 62 -7.37 4.58 -20.28
C ALA A 62 -5.92 4.07 -20.36
N ALA A 63 -5.02 4.70 -19.60
CA ALA A 63 -3.64 4.28 -19.43
C ALA A 63 -3.31 4.06 -17.95
N ASP A 64 -2.39 3.14 -17.67
CA ASP A 64 -1.83 2.99 -16.33
C ASP A 64 -0.87 4.15 -16.05
N VAL A 65 -1.09 4.87 -14.94
CA VAL A 65 -0.34 6.09 -14.61
C VAL A 65 0.58 5.94 -13.39
N VAL A 66 0.69 4.73 -12.83
CA VAL A 66 1.64 4.45 -11.75
C VAL A 66 2.81 3.60 -12.24
N LEU A 67 3.99 3.84 -11.66
CA LEU A 67 5.16 2.99 -11.87
C LEU A 67 5.06 1.76 -10.96
N GLY A 68 5.53 0.62 -11.45
CA GLY A 68 5.48 -0.63 -10.71
C GLY A 68 6.05 -1.80 -11.51
N PHE A 69 5.69 -3.00 -11.07
CA PHE A 69 6.07 -4.26 -11.71
C PHE A 69 4.84 -5.08 -12.10
N ASP A 70 4.98 -5.92 -13.11
CA ASP A 70 3.89 -6.78 -13.61
C ASP A 70 3.52 -7.92 -12.65
N ASN A 71 4.44 -8.31 -11.75
CA ASN A 71 4.29 -9.46 -10.87
C ASN A 71 4.87 -9.22 -9.47
N LEU A 72 4.50 -10.10 -8.53
CA LEU A 72 4.94 -10.04 -7.13
C LEU A 72 6.47 -10.07 -6.99
N ASP A 73 7.16 -10.90 -7.78
CA ASP A 73 8.61 -11.08 -7.68
C ASP A 73 9.37 -9.77 -7.92
N GLY A 74 8.89 -8.93 -8.84
CA GLY A 74 9.45 -7.60 -9.07
C GLY A 74 9.38 -6.71 -7.82
N TYR A 75 8.23 -6.70 -7.13
CA TYR A 75 8.07 -5.95 -5.87
C TYR A 75 8.94 -6.52 -4.75
N VAL A 76 8.98 -7.84 -4.59
CA VAL A 76 9.82 -8.51 -3.57
C VAL A 76 11.30 -8.22 -3.82
N ALA A 77 11.77 -8.31 -5.06
CA ALA A 77 13.15 -8.01 -5.41
C ALA A 77 13.48 -6.53 -5.17
N ASN A 78 12.60 -5.61 -5.57
CA ASN A 78 12.77 -4.18 -5.34
C ASN A 78 12.87 -3.86 -3.84
N ASN A 79 11.96 -4.40 -3.04
CA ASN A 79 11.84 -4.12 -1.62
C ASN A 79 12.97 -4.69 -0.75
N ASN A 80 13.73 -5.65 -1.28
CA ASN A 80 14.88 -6.26 -0.61
C ASN A 80 16.23 -5.74 -1.14
N ASN A 81 16.21 -4.72 -2.01
CA ASN A 81 17.42 -4.13 -2.58
C ASN A 81 17.79 -2.80 -1.90
N LYS A 82 19.10 -2.45 -1.91
CA LYS A 82 19.62 -1.18 -1.37
C LYS A 82 19.05 0.07 -2.04
N GLY A 83 18.52 -0.06 -3.26
CA GLY A 83 17.88 1.02 -4.02
C GLY A 83 16.35 0.92 -4.06
N THR A 84 15.72 0.39 -3.01
CA THR A 84 14.25 0.23 -2.95
C THR A 84 13.55 1.53 -3.33
N ALA A 85 12.70 1.49 -4.36
CA ALA A 85 11.96 2.66 -4.84
C ALA A 85 10.58 2.86 -4.19
N PHE A 86 10.13 1.89 -3.38
CA PHE A 86 8.84 1.90 -2.67
C PHE A 86 7.60 2.16 -3.56
N PHE A 87 7.63 1.69 -4.82
CA PHE A 87 6.55 1.91 -5.78
C PHE A 87 5.18 1.54 -5.22
N GLY A 88 4.29 2.54 -5.13
CA GLY A 88 2.88 2.39 -4.73
C GLY A 88 2.62 1.89 -3.31
N ALA A 89 3.65 1.65 -2.50
CA ALA A 89 3.54 0.94 -1.23
C ALA A 89 3.03 1.83 -0.09
N LEU A 90 2.36 1.22 0.89
CA LEU A 90 2.13 1.86 2.18
C LEU A 90 3.44 1.96 2.96
N ILE A 91 3.71 3.15 3.49
CA ILE A 91 4.92 3.45 4.24
C ILE A 91 4.59 3.62 5.72
N GLY A 92 5.37 2.99 6.58
CA GLY A 92 5.22 3.12 8.03
C GLY A 92 6.15 2.19 8.81
N ARG A 93 6.22 2.33 10.14
CA ARG A 93 5.39 3.23 10.98
C ARG A 93 5.67 4.72 10.83
N TYR A 94 6.87 5.08 10.41
CA TYR A 94 7.26 6.47 10.18
C TYR A 94 7.70 6.65 8.74
N ALA A 95 7.04 7.55 8.02
CA ALA A 95 7.40 7.88 6.65
C ALA A 95 8.58 8.86 6.62
N ASN A 96 9.49 8.67 5.66
CA ASN A 96 10.73 9.42 5.52
C ASN A 96 11.71 9.13 6.68
N ARG A 97 12.58 10.09 7.01
CA ARG A 97 13.78 9.86 7.80
C ARG A 97 13.63 10.18 9.28
N ILE A 98 14.26 9.36 10.11
CA ILE A 98 14.61 9.65 11.51
C ILE A 98 16.12 9.80 11.59
N ALA A 99 16.57 10.99 11.97
CA ALA A 99 17.98 11.31 12.09
C ALA A 99 18.67 10.40 13.11
N HIS A 100 19.89 9.96 12.78
CA HIS A 100 20.70 9.03 13.58
C HIS A 100 19.99 7.73 14.00
N ALA A 101 18.87 7.40 13.34
CA ALA A 101 18.00 6.27 13.65
C ALA A 101 17.61 6.18 15.13
N THR A 102 17.38 7.33 15.76
CA THR A 102 16.98 7.40 17.16
C THR A 102 16.04 8.56 17.40
N PHE A 103 15.14 8.40 18.37
CA PHE A 103 14.26 9.45 18.85
C PHE A 103 13.99 9.25 20.34
N ALA A 104 13.45 10.28 20.99
CA ALA A 104 12.98 10.19 22.37
C ALA A 104 11.46 10.37 22.40
N LEU A 105 10.78 9.57 23.23
CA LEU A 105 9.36 9.68 23.52
C LEU A 105 9.18 9.49 25.03
N ASP A 106 8.50 10.42 25.68
CA ASP A 106 8.27 10.44 27.13
C ASP A 106 9.56 10.24 27.96
N GLY A 107 10.64 10.89 27.53
CA GLY A 107 11.96 10.82 28.19
C GLY A 107 12.72 9.51 27.97
N LYS A 108 12.15 8.52 27.27
CA LYS A 108 12.84 7.28 26.90
C LYS A 108 13.40 7.37 25.48
N LYS A 109 14.67 7.00 25.33
CA LYS A 109 15.33 6.88 24.03
C LYS A 109 14.93 5.56 23.36
N TYR A 110 14.62 5.64 22.07
CA TYR A 110 14.35 4.51 21.19
C TYR A 110 15.36 4.51 20.03
N GLU A 111 15.73 3.31 19.61
CA GLU A 111 16.60 3.08 18.47
C GLU A 111 15.82 2.29 17.42
N VAL A 112 15.89 2.75 16.19
CA VAL A 112 15.25 2.14 15.02
C VAL A 112 16.33 1.71 14.03
N PRO A 113 16.05 0.83 13.05
CA PRO A 113 17.06 0.35 12.12
C PRO A 113 17.71 1.49 11.33
N LYS A 114 19.03 1.51 11.27
CA LYS A 114 19.82 2.29 10.31
C LYS A 114 19.79 1.60 8.95
N ASN A 115 18.80 1.94 8.13
CA ASN A 115 18.64 1.39 6.78
C ASN A 115 18.92 2.42 5.67
N ASP A 116 19.30 3.65 6.02
CA ASP A 116 19.70 4.70 5.08
C ASP A 116 20.88 5.49 5.65
N GLY A 117 22.09 4.94 5.50
CA GLY A 117 23.30 5.48 6.12
C GLY A 117 23.19 5.48 7.64
N ASP A 118 23.36 6.66 8.25
CA ASP A 118 23.17 6.84 9.70
C ASP A 118 21.72 7.04 10.10
N HIS A 119 20.78 7.07 9.16
CA HIS A 119 19.37 7.37 9.41
C HIS A 119 18.50 6.12 9.30
N SER A 120 17.32 6.21 9.89
CA SER A 120 16.23 5.28 9.59
C SER A 120 15.33 5.90 8.54
N LEU A 121 14.89 5.12 7.57
CA LEU A 121 14.05 5.55 6.46
C LEU A 121 12.83 4.63 6.36
N HIS A 122 11.64 5.23 6.18
CA HIS A 122 10.41 4.51 5.81
C HIS A 122 10.05 3.33 6.73
N GLY A 123 10.27 3.50 8.04
CA GLY A 123 9.95 2.47 9.04
C GLY A 123 11.03 1.43 9.26
N GLY A 124 12.19 1.53 8.60
CA GLY A 124 13.32 0.64 8.80
C GLY A 124 13.38 -0.52 7.80
N THR A 125 14.08 -1.60 8.16
CA THR A 125 14.34 -2.75 7.26
C THR A 125 13.10 -3.60 6.97
N HIS A 126 12.09 -3.55 7.84
CA HIS A 126 10.82 -4.24 7.67
C HIS A 126 9.65 -3.29 7.97
N GLY A 127 9.56 -2.23 7.17
CA GLY A 127 8.45 -1.27 7.21
C GLY A 127 7.16 -1.83 6.64
N PHE A 128 6.09 -1.02 6.67
CA PHE A 128 4.76 -1.39 6.18
C PHE A 128 4.69 -1.81 4.71
N ASN A 129 5.70 -1.45 3.91
CA ASN A 129 5.84 -1.87 2.52
C ASN A 129 6.24 -3.35 2.39
N ASN A 130 6.74 -3.96 3.47
CA ASN A 130 7.28 -5.33 3.49
C ASN A 130 6.44 -6.32 4.30
N VAL A 131 5.24 -5.92 4.73
CA VAL A 131 4.32 -6.78 5.48
C VAL A 131 3.15 -7.22 4.60
N VAL A 132 2.50 -8.33 4.97
CA VAL A 132 1.25 -8.77 4.34
C VAL A 132 0.08 -8.25 5.17
N TRP A 133 -0.72 -7.37 4.55
CA TRP A 133 -1.91 -6.79 5.16
C TRP A 133 -3.08 -7.77 5.08
N LYS A 134 -3.90 -7.81 6.14
CA LYS A 134 -5.20 -8.50 6.08
C LYS A 134 -6.17 -7.63 5.29
N ALA A 135 -6.78 -8.17 4.25
CA ALA A 135 -7.76 -7.45 3.44
C ALA A 135 -9.19 -7.95 3.70
N LYS A 136 -10.16 -7.04 3.59
CA LYS A 136 -11.57 -7.38 3.40
C LYS A 136 -12.21 -6.39 2.44
N THR A 137 -13.20 -6.84 1.67
CA THR A 137 -14.02 -5.96 0.86
C THR A 137 -14.93 -5.11 1.74
N ILE A 138 -15.14 -3.86 1.34
CA ILE A 138 -16.07 -2.92 1.95
C ILE A 138 -16.93 -2.27 0.85
N ALA A 139 -17.90 -1.44 1.23
CA ALA A 139 -18.63 -0.65 0.26
C ALA A 139 -17.66 0.20 -0.57
N ASN A 140 -17.73 0.06 -1.89
CA ASN A 140 -16.92 0.77 -2.89
C ASN A 140 -15.40 0.61 -2.73
N GLY A 141 -14.91 -0.48 -2.12
CA GLY A 141 -13.46 -0.65 -1.98
C GLY A 141 -12.99 -1.79 -1.09
N ILE A 142 -11.80 -1.61 -0.52
CA ILE A 142 -11.16 -2.55 0.40
C ILE A 142 -10.66 -1.87 1.67
N GLU A 143 -10.64 -2.61 2.77
CA GLU A 143 -9.97 -2.24 4.01
C GLU A 143 -8.80 -3.20 4.25
N LEU A 144 -7.61 -2.62 4.42
CA LEU A 144 -6.39 -3.29 4.83
C LEU A 144 -6.14 -3.05 6.31
N THR A 145 -5.80 -4.10 7.06
CA THR A 145 -5.45 -4.02 8.48
C THR A 145 -4.12 -4.71 8.76
N TYR A 146 -3.28 -4.06 9.55
CA TYR A 146 -2.04 -4.64 10.06
C TYR A 146 -1.83 -4.24 11.53
N LEU A 147 -1.49 -5.22 12.37
CA LEU A 147 -1.05 -4.97 13.74
C LEU A 147 0.47 -5.02 13.75
N SER A 148 1.08 -3.84 13.90
CA SER A 148 2.49 -3.74 14.18
C SER A 148 2.67 -3.82 15.70
N LYS A 149 3.42 -4.83 16.17
CA LYS A 149 3.52 -5.12 17.61
C LYS A 149 4.51 -4.20 18.32
N ASP A 150 4.36 -4.00 19.62
CA ASP A 150 5.35 -3.29 20.44
C ASP A 150 6.77 -3.83 20.18
N GLY A 151 7.71 -2.92 19.92
CA GLY A 151 9.10 -3.23 19.58
C GLY A 151 9.37 -3.57 18.11
N GLU A 152 8.35 -3.70 17.26
CA GLU A 152 8.54 -3.97 15.84
C GLU A 152 9.32 -2.83 15.18
N ALA A 153 10.42 -3.19 14.50
CA ALA A 153 11.41 -2.26 13.97
C ALA A 153 11.89 -1.20 15.00
N GLY A 154 11.88 -1.53 16.30
CA GLY A 154 12.33 -0.64 17.38
C GLY A 154 11.30 0.40 17.85
N TYR A 155 10.11 0.44 17.26
CA TYR A 155 9.06 1.39 17.64
C TYR A 155 8.27 0.89 18.86
N PRO A 156 7.99 1.74 19.87
CA PRO A 156 7.16 1.36 21.01
C PRO A 156 5.67 1.26 20.66
N GLY A 157 4.96 0.48 21.47
CA GLY A 157 3.51 0.35 21.46
C GLY A 157 2.98 -0.57 20.37
N ASN A 158 1.84 -1.19 20.64
CA ASN A 158 1.06 -1.86 19.59
C ASN A 158 0.35 -0.80 18.75
N LEU A 159 0.50 -0.89 17.43
CA LEU A 159 -0.21 -0.04 16.47
C LEU A 159 -1.06 -0.91 15.53
N THR A 160 -2.37 -0.91 15.75
CA THR A 160 -3.33 -1.42 14.76
C THR A 160 -3.57 -0.34 13.73
N THR A 161 -3.11 -0.56 12.50
CA THR A 161 -3.31 0.35 11.37
C THR A 161 -4.42 -0.17 10.49
N VAL A 162 -5.32 0.73 10.08
CA VAL A 162 -6.39 0.47 9.11
C VAL A 162 -6.24 1.45 7.96
N VAL A 163 -6.17 0.94 6.73
CA VAL A 163 -6.13 1.75 5.50
C VAL A 163 -7.29 1.34 4.62
N ARG A 164 -8.03 2.31 4.07
CA ARG A 164 -9.13 2.06 3.14
C ARG A 164 -8.81 2.66 1.78
N TYR A 165 -8.93 1.84 0.76
CA TYR A 165 -8.94 2.28 -0.63
C TYR A 165 -10.38 2.21 -1.09
N THR A 166 -10.94 3.35 -1.49
CA THR A 166 -12.28 3.44 -2.06
C THR A 166 -12.21 4.14 -3.41
N LEU A 167 -13.04 3.70 -4.33
CA LEU A 167 -13.20 4.31 -5.66
C LEU A 167 -14.66 4.66 -5.86
#